data_AF-A0A7K6GZ59-F1
#
_entry.id   AF-A0A7K6GZ59-F1
#
_cell.length_a   1.000
_cell.length_b   1.000
_cell.length_c   1.000
_cell.angle_alpha   90.00
_cell.angle_beta   90.00
_cell.angle_gamma   90.00
#
_symmetry.space_group_name_H-M   'P 1'
#
loop_
_entity.id
_entity.type
_entity.pdbx_description
1 polymer ?
#
loop_
_entity_poly.entity_id
_entity_poly.type
_entity_poly.pdbx_seq_one_letter_code
_entity_poly.pdbx_strand_id
1 'polypeptide(L)'
;GSSYKAVIFEESGVLLPAPHMTATDWEARSCVPAGTIQQAALSGGENSLSLKYSRGELTAVEFLQELGQQCFEIANVCVPVGSFLWDLIRNEMIKQLPIMAEAAQCIRAEGLKTALLSHNLCLEDGEKFLPPDQQHFDVMVESHQEGMPRPNPGIYKLCLERLGVQPEESILLDSSSQNLKAAAQLGMKTVKVDDPEAALKELETHLGFPLQGFVPYTRSVRPGMEIPKDCLQKYLEEVLAAHPTGPVKLRQFDHGEPTRSYLVKFGVRLLVLKKEEEPQDGSSGHSILREYRILKALSEAGVPVPRVLALCEDRSVLGTPFYLLEHRAGHIHRAVSLPAVPLHQRRACYGAMAQILARIHSLHLGAATLQELGEHGNYIQRQVETWTKQYRAVETHLIPAVERLIQWLPLHFPESQKTTVVHGDFRMDHLVFHPDRPEILAVLGWKFATLGDPMCDLANNCMSFFLPAHFSARRGLRKCDLGHLGIPTAEEYCQMYCGHMGVEHPENWDFYLAFAFFRLAVMLQGRHQRSLAGRPAPGDSSPEDAEFVAELAWEFAIKEGFRVFESLTPTKLLAGHSSTWAG
;
A
#
# COMPACT_ATOMS: atom_id res chain seq x y z
N GLY A 1 5.47 -23.29 -6.80
CA GLY A 1 5.92 -21.89 -6.80
C GLY A 1 7.34 -21.86 -7.32
N SER A 2 7.75 -20.78 -7.98
CA SER A 2 9.13 -20.60 -8.45
C SER A 2 10.12 -20.69 -7.28
N SER A 3 11.30 -21.26 -7.50
CA SER A 3 12.38 -21.32 -6.49
C SER A 3 13.12 -19.99 -6.31
N TYR A 4 12.86 -19.02 -7.20
CA TYR A 4 13.53 -17.73 -7.19
C TYR A 4 12.91 -16.78 -6.16
N LYS A 5 13.78 -16.05 -5.46
CA LYS A 5 13.45 -15.04 -4.45
C LYS A 5 13.85 -13.62 -4.87
N ALA A 6 14.72 -13.48 -5.86
CA ALA A 6 15.18 -12.18 -6.33
C ALA A 6 15.44 -12.10 -7.84
N VAL A 7 15.27 -10.90 -8.40
CA VAL A 7 15.66 -10.56 -9.76
C VAL A 7 16.55 -9.32 -9.75
N ILE A 8 17.70 -9.41 -10.40
CA ILE A 8 18.72 -8.37 -10.45
C ILE A 8 18.73 -7.80 -11.87
N PHE A 9 18.55 -6.50 -11.97
CA PHE A 9 18.54 -5.76 -13.23
C PHE A 9 19.85 -5.02 -13.38
N GLU A 10 20.50 -5.23 -14.52
CA GLU A 10 21.52 -4.30 -14.99
C GLU A 10 20.84 -2.98 -15.43
N GLU A 11 21.52 -1.84 -15.27
CA GLU A 11 20.98 -0.54 -15.64
C GLU A 11 21.03 -0.30 -17.17
N SER A 12 22.20 -0.47 -17.77
CA SER A 12 22.55 -0.16 -19.17
C SER A 12 22.24 -1.27 -20.20
N GLY A 13 21.12 -1.15 -20.90
CA GLY A 13 20.68 -2.12 -21.90
C GLY A 13 19.62 -3.09 -21.37
N VAL A 14 19.18 -2.92 -20.12
CA VAL A 14 18.01 -3.59 -19.57
C VAL A 14 16.95 -2.57 -19.14
N LEU A 15 17.28 -1.62 -18.27
CA LEU A 15 16.34 -0.56 -17.86
C LEU A 15 16.48 0.70 -18.71
N LEU A 16 17.70 0.98 -19.14
CA LEU A 16 18.03 2.04 -20.09
C LEU A 16 18.32 1.42 -21.46
N PRO A 17 18.15 2.17 -22.56
CA PRO A 17 18.63 1.74 -23.86
C PRO A 17 20.13 1.44 -23.81
N ALA A 18 20.56 0.39 -24.50
CA ALA A 18 21.97 0.04 -24.50
C ALA A 18 22.78 1.15 -25.21
N PRO A 19 23.92 1.61 -24.66
CA PRO A 19 24.69 2.72 -25.23
C PRO A 19 25.09 2.51 -26.70
N HIS A 20 25.32 1.25 -27.12
CA HIS A 20 25.65 0.92 -28.51
C HIS A 20 24.49 1.14 -29.49
N MET A 21 23.23 0.98 -29.06
CA MET A 21 22.06 1.28 -29.89
C MET A 21 21.93 2.80 -30.08
N THR A 22 22.06 3.57 -29.01
CA THR A 22 22.10 5.04 -29.06
C THR A 22 23.24 5.52 -29.96
N ALA A 23 24.42 4.90 -29.86
CA ALA A 23 25.56 5.18 -30.73
C ALA A 23 25.24 4.91 -32.21
N THR A 24 24.64 3.76 -32.52
CA THR A 24 24.27 3.40 -33.91
C THR A 24 23.29 4.42 -34.51
N ASP A 25 22.23 4.76 -33.78
CA ASP A 25 21.24 5.76 -34.23
C ASP A 25 21.84 7.15 -34.37
N TRP A 26 22.81 7.49 -33.51
CA TRP A 26 23.50 8.77 -33.55
C TRP A 26 24.51 8.85 -34.70
N GLU A 27 25.27 7.78 -34.95
CA GLU A 27 26.22 7.65 -36.06
C GLU A 27 25.50 7.83 -37.41
N ALA A 28 24.35 7.17 -37.58
CA ALA A 28 23.52 7.30 -38.77
C ALA A 28 23.03 8.74 -38.98
N ARG A 29 22.60 9.43 -37.91
CA ARG A 29 22.15 10.84 -37.96
C ARG A 29 23.28 11.84 -38.18
N SER A 30 24.48 11.53 -37.70
CA SER A 30 25.65 12.41 -37.71
C SER A 30 26.62 12.14 -38.86
N CYS A 31 26.25 11.24 -39.78
CA CYS A 31 27.07 10.80 -40.92
C CYS A 31 28.44 10.23 -40.50
N VAL A 32 28.49 9.56 -39.35
CA VAL A 32 29.68 8.83 -38.89
C VAL A 32 29.54 7.37 -39.35
N PRO A 33 30.63 6.69 -39.80
CA PRO A 33 30.56 5.28 -40.18
C PRO A 33 30.01 4.41 -39.05
N ALA A 34 29.12 3.47 -39.39
CA ALA A 34 28.48 2.62 -38.40
C ALA A 34 29.50 1.78 -37.60
N GLY A 35 29.34 1.74 -36.29
CA GLY A 35 30.19 1.01 -35.35
C GLY A 35 31.44 1.77 -34.89
N THR A 36 31.67 3.00 -35.34
CA THR A 36 32.86 3.80 -35.00
C THR A 36 32.98 4.04 -33.49
N ILE A 37 31.91 4.49 -32.83
CA ILE A 37 31.87 4.79 -31.39
C ILE A 37 32.06 3.51 -30.58
N GLN A 38 31.35 2.44 -30.96
CA GLN A 38 31.46 1.16 -30.26
C GLN A 38 32.88 0.59 -30.38
N GLN A 39 33.47 0.66 -31.58
CA GLN A 39 34.83 0.23 -31.82
C GLN A 39 35.83 1.09 -31.04
N ALA A 40 35.71 2.42 -31.06
CA ALA A 40 36.57 3.32 -30.30
C ALA A 40 36.50 3.05 -28.79
N ALA A 41 35.30 2.83 -28.25
CA ALA A 41 35.09 2.61 -26.83
C ALA A 41 35.68 1.27 -26.34
N LEU A 42 35.55 0.20 -27.14
CA LEU A 42 35.91 -1.17 -26.79
C LEU A 42 37.30 -1.61 -27.29
N SER A 43 37.95 -0.84 -28.15
CA SER A 43 39.27 -1.18 -28.70
C SER A 43 40.33 -1.20 -27.61
N GLY A 44 41.21 -2.21 -27.61
CA GLY A 44 42.32 -2.33 -26.64
C GLY A 44 42.15 -3.38 -25.55
N GLY A 45 41.09 -4.20 -25.59
CA GLY A 45 40.90 -5.31 -24.64
C GLY A 45 40.82 -4.81 -23.19
N GLU A 46 41.70 -5.29 -22.32
CA GLU A 46 41.79 -4.84 -20.90
C GLU A 46 42.14 -3.36 -20.72
N ASN A 47 42.68 -2.72 -21.76
CA ASN A 47 43.04 -1.30 -21.78
C ASN A 47 42.05 -0.45 -22.60
N SER A 48 40.86 -0.99 -22.89
CA SER A 48 39.82 -0.23 -23.58
C SER A 48 39.37 1.00 -22.81
N LEU A 49 38.97 2.05 -23.53
CA LEU A 49 38.52 3.31 -22.95
C LEU A 49 37.36 3.09 -21.98
N SER A 50 36.40 2.24 -22.35
CA SER A 50 35.28 1.88 -21.48
C SER A 50 35.73 1.23 -20.16
N LEU A 51 36.74 0.35 -20.19
CA LEU A 51 37.23 -0.29 -18.97
C LEU A 51 38.04 0.66 -18.10
N LYS A 52 38.92 1.47 -18.68
CA LYS A 52 39.68 2.49 -17.95
C LYS A 52 38.74 3.47 -17.25
N TYR A 53 37.73 3.95 -17.96
CA TYR A 53 36.69 4.80 -17.39
C TYR A 53 35.92 4.09 -16.27
N SER A 54 35.50 2.82 -16.47
CA SER A 54 34.80 2.05 -15.43
C SER A 54 35.61 1.78 -14.15
N ARG A 55 36.95 1.82 -14.25
CA ARG A 55 37.89 1.68 -13.13
C ARG A 55 38.22 3.02 -12.45
N GLY A 56 37.70 4.13 -12.96
CA GLY A 56 38.02 5.47 -12.48
C GLY A 56 39.42 5.94 -12.87
N GLU A 57 40.05 5.31 -13.88
CA GLU A 57 41.38 5.72 -14.38
C GLU A 57 41.30 6.96 -15.30
N LEU A 58 40.09 7.28 -15.79
CA LEU A 58 39.81 8.45 -16.64
C LEU A 58 38.66 9.27 -16.04
N THR A 59 38.78 10.58 -16.06
CA THR A 59 37.66 11.51 -15.85
C THR A 59 36.70 11.49 -17.05
N ALA A 60 35.48 12.02 -16.87
CA ALA A 60 34.51 12.11 -17.96
C ALA A 60 35.05 12.95 -19.14
N VAL A 61 35.78 14.04 -18.84
CA VAL A 61 36.38 14.92 -19.85
C VAL A 61 37.50 14.18 -20.60
N GLU A 62 38.39 13.48 -19.88
CA GLU A 62 39.46 12.70 -20.50
C GLU A 62 38.91 11.55 -21.36
N PHE A 63 37.89 10.84 -20.88
CA PHE A 63 37.23 9.79 -21.64
C PHE A 63 36.66 10.31 -22.95
N LEU A 64 35.96 11.45 -22.94
CA LEU A 64 35.38 12.04 -24.15
C LEU A 64 36.46 12.50 -25.13
N GLN A 65 37.55 13.09 -24.63
CA GLN A 65 38.66 13.50 -25.47
C GLN A 65 39.34 12.30 -26.14
N GLU A 66 39.66 11.25 -25.38
CA GLU A 66 40.28 10.03 -25.91
C GLU A 66 39.33 9.29 -26.86
N LEU A 67 38.03 9.25 -26.55
CA LEU A 67 37.01 8.66 -27.42
C LEU A 67 36.93 9.40 -28.75
N GLY A 68 36.93 10.74 -28.73
CA GLY A 68 36.91 11.56 -29.94
C GLY A 68 38.15 11.34 -30.81
N GLN A 69 39.33 11.21 -30.19
CA GLN A 69 40.58 10.91 -30.88
C GLN A 69 40.56 9.52 -31.53
N GLN A 70 40.12 8.49 -30.81
CA GLN A 70 40.02 7.14 -31.39
C GLN A 70 38.96 7.04 -32.49
N CYS A 71 37.83 7.73 -32.34
CA CYS A 71 36.83 7.81 -33.40
C CYS A 71 37.40 8.47 -34.66
N PHE A 72 38.21 9.53 -34.51
CA PHE A 72 38.91 10.15 -35.63
C PHE A 72 39.89 9.19 -36.30
N GLU A 73 40.65 8.41 -35.53
CA GLU A 73 41.59 7.42 -36.07
C GLU A 73 40.90 6.28 -36.83
N ILE A 74 39.71 5.87 -36.39
CA ILE A 74 38.93 4.78 -37.02
C ILE A 74 38.21 5.26 -38.28
N ALA A 75 37.51 6.40 -38.20
CA ALA A 75 36.62 6.86 -39.26
C ALA A 75 37.24 7.94 -40.17
N ASN A 76 38.40 8.50 -39.79
CA ASN A 76 39.01 9.66 -40.44
C ASN A 76 38.06 10.88 -40.55
N VAL A 77 37.14 11.01 -39.59
CA VAL A 77 36.15 12.08 -39.49
C VAL A 77 36.14 12.59 -38.05
N CYS A 78 36.07 13.92 -37.88
CA CYS A 78 35.94 14.50 -36.54
C CYS A 78 34.56 14.18 -35.98
N VAL A 79 34.51 13.38 -34.92
CA VAL A 79 33.26 12.96 -34.27
C VAL A 79 32.91 13.95 -33.16
N PRO A 80 31.76 14.64 -33.21
CA PRO A 80 31.33 15.56 -32.16
C PRO A 80 30.83 14.79 -30.91
N VAL A 81 31.76 14.23 -30.16
CA VAL A 81 31.52 13.40 -28.96
C VAL A 81 30.69 14.10 -27.88
N GLY A 82 30.76 15.43 -27.77
CA GLY A 82 29.89 16.20 -26.86
C GLY A 82 28.41 16.17 -27.26
N SER A 83 28.11 16.15 -28.57
CA SER A 83 26.73 15.98 -29.06
C SER A 83 26.25 14.55 -28.87
N PHE A 84 27.13 13.56 -29.02
CA PHE A 84 26.81 12.16 -28.72
C PHE A 84 26.51 11.99 -27.23
N LEU A 85 27.34 12.55 -26.35
CA LEU A 85 27.12 12.52 -24.91
C LEU A 85 25.78 13.17 -24.54
N TRP A 86 25.45 14.32 -25.13
CA TRP A 86 24.17 14.98 -24.85
C TRP A 86 22.97 14.16 -25.32
N ASP A 87 23.08 13.43 -26.43
CA ASP A 87 22.03 12.51 -26.92
C ASP A 87 21.96 11.22 -26.09
N LEU A 88 23.09 10.71 -25.62
CA LEU A 88 23.18 9.58 -24.69
C LEU A 88 22.51 9.96 -23.37
N ILE A 89 22.94 11.06 -22.76
CA ILE A 89 22.34 11.65 -21.57
C ILE A 89 20.84 11.89 -21.81
N ARG A 90 20.42 12.52 -22.90
CA ARG A 90 18.99 12.78 -23.16
C ARG A 90 18.16 11.50 -23.34
N ASN A 91 18.68 10.49 -24.04
CA ASN A 91 17.95 9.24 -24.29
C ASN A 91 17.95 8.32 -23.06
N GLU A 92 19.05 8.27 -22.30
CA GLU A 92 19.16 7.59 -21.01
C GLU A 92 18.32 8.31 -19.93
N MET A 93 18.24 9.64 -19.96
CA MET A 93 17.48 10.44 -18.97
C MET A 93 15.96 10.46 -19.22
N ILE A 94 15.49 10.31 -20.46
CA ILE A 94 14.06 10.54 -20.80
C ILE A 94 13.29 9.25 -21.08
N LYS A 95 13.96 8.13 -21.39
CA LYS A 95 13.27 6.89 -21.77
C LYS A 95 13.88 5.67 -21.08
N GLN A 96 13.55 5.47 -19.81
CA GLN A 96 13.52 4.11 -19.28
C GLN A 96 12.70 3.23 -20.22
N LEU A 97 13.15 2.00 -20.45
CA LEU A 97 12.38 1.00 -21.19
C LEU A 97 11.13 0.65 -20.36
N PRO A 98 9.93 1.16 -20.71
CA PRO A 98 8.78 1.13 -19.80
C PRO A 98 8.37 -0.31 -19.45
N ILE A 99 8.61 -1.22 -20.39
CA ILE A 99 8.30 -2.64 -20.26
C ILE A 99 9.16 -3.33 -19.18
N MET A 100 10.42 -2.90 -19.01
CA MET A 100 11.35 -3.45 -18.02
C MET A 100 11.13 -2.83 -16.64
N ALA A 101 10.81 -1.53 -16.59
CA ALA A 101 10.37 -0.87 -15.37
C ALA A 101 9.06 -1.50 -14.83
N GLU A 102 8.09 -1.75 -15.71
CA GLU A 102 6.84 -2.44 -15.36
C GLU A 102 7.08 -3.88 -14.86
N ALA A 103 8.04 -4.59 -15.46
CA ALA A 103 8.42 -5.93 -15.02
C ALA A 103 9.00 -5.93 -13.60
N ALA A 104 9.90 -4.98 -13.28
CA ALA A 104 10.42 -4.82 -11.92
C ALA A 104 9.29 -4.57 -10.90
N GLN A 105 8.31 -3.75 -11.25
CA GLN A 105 7.12 -3.51 -10.43
C GLN A 105 6.29 -4.79 -10.23
N CYS A 106 6.06 -5.58 -11.29
CA CYS A 106 5.36 -6.86 -11.21
C CYS A 106 6.07 -7.86 -10.28
N ILE A 107 7.39 -7.99 -10.41
CA ILE A 107 8.22 -8.89 -9.61
C ILE A 107 8.10 -8.56 -8.12
N ARG A 108 8.21 -7.27 -7.77
CA ARG A 108 8.02 -6.82 -6.39
C ARG A 108 6.63 -7.08 -5.86
N ALA A 109 5.60 -6.87 -6.68
CA ALA A 109 4.23 -7.16 -6.27
C ALA A 109 3.95 -8.65 -6.02
N GLU A 110 4.74 -9.56 -6.61
CA GLU A 110 4.67 -10.98 -6.25
C GLU A 110 5.41 -11.32 -4.95
N GLY A 111 6.16 -10.37 -4.39
CA GLY A 111 6.93 -10.51 -3.16
C GLY A 111 8.39 -10.91 -3.37
N LEU A 112 8.90 -10.91 -4.61
CA LEU A 112 10.30 -11.13 -4.89
C LEU A 112 11.08 -9.83 -4.66
N LYS A 113 12.33 -9.97 -4.20
CA LYS A 113 13.25 -8.82 -4.08
C LYS A 113 13.77 -8.41 -5.44
N THR A 114 14.06 -7.14 -5.59
CA THR A 114 14.63 -6.58 -6.82
C THR A 114 15.90 -5.80 -6.51
N ALA A 115 16.91 -5.91 -7.36
CA ALA A 115 18.11 -5.09 -7.26
C ALA A 115 18.47 -4.43 -8.58
N LEU A 116 19.13 -3.28 -8.47
CA LEU A 116 19.72 -2.56 -9.58
C LEU A 116 21.25 -2.58 -9.48
N LEU A 117 21.91 -3.08 -10.53
CA LEU A 117 23.35 -2.99 -10.72
C LEU A 117 23.67 -1.87 -11.70
N SER A 118 24.21 -0.78 -11.17
CA SER A 118 24.48 0.47 -11.90
C SER A 118 25.98 0.67 -12.17
N HIS A 119 26.25 1.35 -13.29
CA HIS A 119 27.59 1.77 -13.73
C HIS A 119 27.80 3.30 -13.73
N ASN A 120 26.85 4.09 -13.19
CA ASN A 120 26.70 5.52 -13.48
C ASN A 120 27.99 6.33 -13.69
N LEU A 121 28.01 7.05 -14.82
CA LEU A 121 28.98 8.09 -15.16
C LEU A 121 28.79 9.27 -14.20
N CYS A 122 29.81 9.59 -13.39
CA CYS A 122 29.78 10.78 -12.55
C CYS A 122 30.15 12.01 -13.41
N LEU A 123 29.28 13.03 -13.50
CA LEU A 123 29.67 14.34 -14.03
C LEU A 123 30.32 15.17 -12.92
N GLU A 124 31.22 16.09 -13.32
CA GLU A 124 32.16 16.81 -12.44
C GLU A 124 31.52 17.61 -11.28
N ASP A 125 30.22 17.93 -11.35
CA ASP A 125 29.52 18.75 -10.33
C ASP A 125 28.96 17.95 -9.13
N GLY A 126 29.19 16.64 -9.06
CA GLY A 126 28.71 15.81 -7.93
C GLY A 126 27.20 15.53 -7.96
N GLU A 127 26.51 15.90 -9.04
CA GLU A 127 25.16 15.43 -9.32
C GLU A 127 25.21 13.95 -9.70
N LYS A 128 24.66 13.10 -8.82
CA LYS A 128 24.48 11.67 -9.08
C LYS A 128 23.31 11.51 -10.05
N PHE A 129 23.57 10.97 -11.25
CA PHE A 129 22.51 10.49 -12.11
C PHE A 129 21.95 9.22 -11.48
N LEU A 130 20.69 9.27 -11.07
CA LEU A 130 19.97 8.14 -10.55
C LEU A 130 18.71 7.98 -11.39
N PRO A 131 18.36 6.76 -11.85
CA PRO A 131 17.13 6.57 -12.58
C PRO A 131 15.94 7.04 -11.72
N PRO A 132 14.91 7.67 -12.32
CA PRO A 132 13.81 8.33 -11.59
C PRO A 132 13.01 7.38 -10.67
N ASP A 133 13.19 6.07 -10.80
CA ASP A 133 12.40 5.03 -10.12
C ASP A 133 13.20 4.13 -9.16
N GLN A 134 14.13 4.70 -8.38
CA GLN A 134 14.82 3.96 -7.30
C GLN A 134 13.86 3.24 -6.34
N GLN A 135 12.65 3.77 -6.16
CA GLN A 135 11.60 3.20 -5.34
C GLN A 135 11.17 1.77 -5.75
N HIS A 136 11.55 1.31 -6.94
CA HIS A 136 11.26 -0.03 -7.45
C HIS A 136 12.39 -1.03 -7.26
N PHE A 137 13.46 -0.69 -6.55
CA PHE A 137 14.55 -1.62 -6.23
C PHE A 137 14.77 -1.65 -4.72
N ASP A 138 14.85 -2.86 -4.16
CA ASP A 138 15.08 -3.04 -2.72
C ASP A 138 16.57 -2.87 -2.38
N VAL A 139 17.44 -3.12 -3.35
CA VAL A 139 18.90 -2.96 -3.24
C VAL A 139 19.43 -2.27 -4.48
N MET A 140 20.32 -1.31 -4.30
CA MET A 140 21.10 -0.72 -5.39
C MET A 140 22.58 -0.90 -5.09
N VAL A 141 23.33 -1.34 -6.09
CA VAL A 141 24.79 -1.52 -5.98
C VAL A 141 25.43 -0.81 -7.17
N GLU A 142 26.29 0.15 -6.86
CA GLU A 142 27.02 0.95 -7.84
C GLU A 142 28.46 0.44 -7.92
N SER A 143 28.86 -0.13 -9.05
CA SER A 143 30.18 -0.77 -9.17
C SER A 143 31.35 0.18 -8.93
N HIS A 144 31.19 1.46 -9.30
CA HIS A 144 32.22 2.50 -9.13
C HIS A 144 32.41 2.87 -7.65
N GLN A 145 31.32 3.10 -6.90
CA GLN A 145 31.40 3.42 -5.47
C GLN A 145 32.02 2.29 -4.66
N GLU A 146 31.78 1.04 -5.06
CA GLU A 146 32.29 -0.15 -4.37
C GLU A 146 33.71 -0.55 -4.83
N GLY A 147 34.28 0.13 -5.84
CA GLY A 147 35.61 -0.18 -6.38
C GLY A 147 35.72 -1.57 -7.05
N MET A 148 34.59 -2.15 -7.45
CA MET A 148 34.51 -3.50 -8.03
C MET A 148 33.88 -3.44 -9.43
N PRO A 149 34.66 -3.19 -10.50
CA PRO A 149 34.13 -3.10 -11.85
C PRO A 149 33.60 -4.47 -12.31
N ARG A 150 32.50 -4.47 -13.08
CA ARG A 150 32.00 -5.71 -13.71
C ARG A 150 33.00 -6.16 -14.79
N PRO A 151 33.25 -7.47 -14.97
CA PRO A 151 32.52 -8.62 -14.41
C PRO A 151 33.09 -9.21 -13.10
N ASN A 152 33.75 -8.42 -12.24
CA ASN A 152 34.33 -8.92 -10.98
C ASN A 152 33.27 -9.70 -10.15
N PRO A 153 33.49 -10.99 -9.83
CA PRO A 153 32.52 -11.79 -9.07
C PRO A 153 32.12 -11.20 -7.71
N GLY A 154 32.97 -10.35 -7.11
CA GLY A 154 32.69 -9.67 -5.84
C GLY A 154 31.46 -8.78 -5.88
N ILE A 155 31.16 -8.13 -7.01
CA ILE A 155 30.01 -7.22 -7.12
C ILE A 155 28.68 -7.97 -7.01
N TYR A 156 28.60 -9.16 -7.62
CA TYR A 156 27.40 -10.01 -7.57
C TYR A 156 27.22 -10.59 -6.17
N LYS A 157 28.30 -11.02 -5.51
CA LYS A 157 28.25 -11.49 -4.12
C LYS A 157 27.76 -10.41 -3.17
N LEU A 158 28.25 -9.18 -3.30
CA LEU A 158 27.80 -8.04 -2.51
C LEU A 158 26.30 -7.76 -2.74
N CYS A 159 25.85 -7.81 -3.99
CA CYS A 159 24.44 -7.64 -4.32
C CYS A 159 23.56 -8.73 -3.68
N LEU A 160 23.98 -10.00 -3.76
CA LEU A 160 23.27 -11.14 -3.15
C LEU A 160 23.25 -11.04 -1.62
N GLU A 161 24.34 -10.60 -1.00
CA GLU A 161 24.43 -10.38 0.45
C GLU A 161 23.46 -9.28 0.90
N ARG A 162 23.44 -8.13 0.22
CA ARG A 162 22.49 -7.04 0.49
C ARG A 162 21.04 -7.48 0.27
N LEU A 163 20.80 -8.34 -0.71
CA LEU A 163 19.48 -8.94 -0.95
C LEU A 163 19.15 -10.03 0.07
N GLY A 164 20.12 -10.62 0.77
CA GLY A 164 19.92 -11.74 1.69
C GLY A 164 19.36 -12.98 1.00
N VAL A 165 19.86 -13.32 -0.19
CA VAL A 165 19.44 -14.49 -0.98
C VAL A 165 20.65 -15.31 -1.45
N GLN A 166 20.45 -16.60 -1.71
CA GLN A 166 21.50 -17.44 -2.29
C GLN A 166 21.59 -17.24 -3.82
N PRO A 167 22.75 -17.50 -4.45
CA PRO A 167 22.91 -17.36 -5.90
C PRO A 167 21.84 -18.11 -6.70
N GLU A 168 21.51 -19.34 -6.30
CA GLU A 168 20.55 -20.22 -7.00
C GLU A 168 19.11 -19.73 -6.90
N GLU A 169 18.84 -18.81 -5.96
CA GLU A 169 17.55 -18.17 -5.74
C GLU A 169 17.40 -16.86 -6.52
N SER A 170 18.37 -16.52 -7.37
CA SER A 170 18.42 -15.24 -8.09
C SER A 170 18.48 -15.39 -9.61
N ILE A 171 17.90 -14.41 -10.31
CA ILE A 171 18.02 -14.24 -11.76
C ILE A 171 18.70 -12.90 -12.06
N LEU A 172 19.74 -12.89 -12.89
CA LEU A 172 20.38 -11.68 -13.41
C LEU A 172 19.95 -11.42 -14.86
N LEU A 173 19.48 -10.20 -15.13
CA LEU A 173 19.29 -9.65 -16.47
C LEU A 173 20.44 -8.72 -16.82
N ASP A 174 21.13 -8.99 -17.93
CA ASP A 174 22.23 -8.16 -18.43
C ASP A 174 22.31 -8.27 -19.96
N SER A 175 22.76 -7.21 -20.64
CA SER A 175 23.01 -7.22 -22.08
C SER A 175 24.40 -7.82 -22.44
N SER A 176 25.33 -7.84 -21.48
CA SER A 176 26.71 -8.32 -21.64
C SER A 176 26.85 -9.81 -21.33
N SER A 177 27.18 -10.60 -22.36
CA SER A 177 27.48 -12.03 -22.22
C SER A 177 28.64 -12.32 -21.24
N GLN A 178 29.60 -11.40 -21.09
CA GLN A 178 30.72 -11.59 -20.17
C GLN A 178 30.27 -11.49 -18.71
N ASN A 179 29.40 -10.51 -18.40
CA ASN A 179 28.82 -10.34 -17.08
C ASN A 179 27.96 -11.55 -16.69
N LEU A 180 27.10 -12.00 -17.60
CA LEU A 180 26.26 -13.19 -17.39
C LEU A 180 27.11 -14.44 -17.15
N LYS A 181 28.23 -14.61 -17.87
CA LYS A 181 29.11 -15.76 -17.65
C LYS A 181 29.71 -15.75 -16.24
N ALA A 182 30.14 -14.60 -15.73
CA ALA A 182 30.68 -14.46 -14.37
C ALA A 182 29.60 -14.72 -13.31
N ALA A 183 28.39 -14.22 -13.50
CA ALA A 183 27.25 -14.48 -12.61
C ALA A 183 26.83 -15.96 -12.60
N ALA A 184 26.78 -16.60 -13.78
CA ALA A 184 26.45 -18.02 -13.90
C ALA A 184 27.47 -18.93 -13.20
N GLN A 185 28.76 -18.55 -13.19
CA GLN A 185 29.80 -19.27 -12.43
C GLN A 185 29.58 -19.23 -10.92
N LEU A 186 28.81 -18.26 -10.41
CA LEU A 186 28.41 -18.18 -9.01
C LEU A 186 27.14 -18.99 -8.69
N GLY A 187 26.51 -19.62 -9.67
CA GLY A 187 25.26 -20.38 -9.50
C GLY A 187 23.99 -19.58 -9.79
N MET A 188 24.11 -18.32 -10.23
CA MET A 188 22.96 -17.48 -10.57
C MET A 188 22.33 -17.92 -11.88
N LYS A 189 21.00 -17.82 -11.96
CA LYS A 189 20.31 -17.93 -13.25
C LYS A 189 20.51 -16.63 -14.03
N THR A 190 20.70 -16.73 -15.34
CA THR A 190 20.97 -15.58 -16.21
C THR A 190 19.98 -15.51 -17.36
N VAL A 191 19.59 -14.30 -17.73
CA VAL A 191 18.75 -13.98 -18.89
C VAL A 191 19.46 -12.88 -19.67
N LYS A 192 19.75 -13.13 -20.95
CA LYS A 192 20.42 -12.15 -21.80
C LYS A 192 19.40 -11.22 -22.43
N VAL A 193 19.62 -9.92 -22.31
CA VAL A 193 18.74 -8.90 -22.86
C VAL A 193 19.31 -8.39 -24.18
N ASP A 194 19.01 -9.10 -25.26
CA ASP A 194 19.21 -8.62 -26.64
C ASP A 194 17.95 -7.91 -27.16
N ASP A 195 16.78 -8.47 -26.85
CA ASP A 195 15.46 -7.90 -27.11
C ASP A 195 14.63 -7.90 -25.82
N PRO A 196 14.13 -6.74 -25.36
CA PRO A 196 13.38 -6.68 -24.10
C PRO A 196 12.14 -7.57 -24.07
N GLU A 197 11.40 -7.71 -25.17
CA GLU A 197 10.17 -8.52 -25.19
C GLU A 197 10.46 -10.02 -25.09
N ALA A 198 11.47 -10.50 -25.80
CA ALA A 198 11.92 -11.88 -25.72
C ALA A 198 12.48 -12.22 -24.34
N ALA A 199 13.31 -11.34 -23.77
CA ALA A 199 13.87 -11.51 -22.43
C ALA A 199 12.77 -11.58 -21.35
N LEU A 200 11.72 -10.77 -21.48
CA LEU A 200 10.58 -10.83 -20.55
C LEU A 200 9.79 -12.13 -20.66
N LYS A 201 9.57 -12.67 -21.87
CA LYS A 201 8.92 -13.99 -22.03
C LYS A 201 9.74 -15.11 -21.40
N GLU A 202 11.06 -15.08 -21.54
CA GLU A 202 11.96 -16.02 -20.87
C GLU A 202 11.86 -15.87 -19.33
N LEU A 203 11.87 -14.63 -18.84
CA LEU A 203 11.75 -14.35 -17.42
C LEU A 203 10.38 -14.78 -16.85
N GLU A 204 9.27 -14.52 -17.54
CA GLU A 204 7.92 -15.00 -17.20
C GLU A 204 7.88 -16.52 -17.08
N THR A 205 8.59 -17.24 -17.95
CA THR A 205 8.68 -18.71 -17.93
C THR A 205 9.41 -19.21 -16.68
N HIS A 206 10.46 -18.52 -16.23
CA HIS A 206 11.18 -18.86 -15.00
C HIS A 206 10.41 -18.51 -13.72
N LEU A 207 9.70 -17.39 -13.73
CA LEU A 207 8.98 -16.89 -12.58
C LEU A 207 7.58 -17.50 -12.42
N GLY A 208 6.95 -17.91 -13.52
CA GLY A 208 5.62 -18.54 -13.53
C GLY A 208 4.46 -17.56 -13.36
N PHE A 209 4.68 -16.26 -13.61
CA PHE A 209 3.65 -15.21 -13.54
C PHE A 209 3.91 -14.12 -14.60
N PRO A 210 2.86 -13.39 -15.03
CA PRO A 210 3.00 -12.34 -16.05
C PRO A 210 3.73 -11.11 -15.52
N LEU A 211 4.58 -10.52 -16.36
CA LEU A 211 5.40 -9.34 -16.08
C LEU A 211 4.87 -8.05 -16.71
N GLN A 212 3.67 -8.10 -17.27
CA GLN A 212 2.98 -6.95 -17.87
C GLN A 212 1.57 -6.78 -17.30
N GLY A 213 1.06 -5.55 -17.40
CA GLY A 213 -0.22 -5.15 -16.83
C GLY A 213 -0.15 -4.90 -15.33
N PHE A 214 0.97 -4.35 -14.85
CA PHE A 214 1.11 -3.92 -13.47
C PHE A 214 0.03 -2.91 -13.13
N VAL A 215 -0.57 -3.09 -11.97
CA VAL A 215 -1.39 -2.06 -11.34
C VAL A 215 -0.97 -2.00 -9.87
N PRO A 216 -0.72 -0.80 -9.32
CA PRO A 216 -0.31 -0.64 -7.94
C PRO A 216 -1.19 -1.44 -6.99
N TYR A 217 -0.54 -2.03 -5.98
CA TYR A 217 -1.19 -2.84 -4.95
C TYR A 217 -1.84 -4.14 -5.43
N THR A 218 -1.52 -4.62 -6.63
CA THR A 218 -2.05 -5.89 -7.14
C THR A 218 -0.96 -6.88 -7.48
N ARG A 219 -1.27 -8.15 -7.30
CA ARG A 219 -0.45 -9.31 -7.62
C ARG A 219 -1.23 -10.30 -8.48
N SER A 220 -0.59 -11.38 -8.87
CA SER A 220 -1.22 -12.52 -9.53
C SER A 220 -2.22 -13.17 -8.59
N VAL A 221 -3.30 -13.69 -9.17
CA VAL A 221 -4.35 -14.35 -8.39
C VAL A 221 -3.75 -15.54 -7.66
N ARG A 222 -3.94 -15.60 -6.34
CA ARG A 222 -3.40 -16.66 -5.49
C ARG A 222 -3.99 -18.03 -5.90
N PRO A 223 -3.20 -19.12 -5.82
CA PRO A 223 -3.71 -20.47 -6.05
C PRO A 223 -4.93 -20.79 -5.18
N GLY A 224 -5.97 -21.39 -5.76
CA GLY A 224 -7.25 -21.70 -5.10
C GLY A 224 -8.24 -20.53 -5.02
N MET A 225 -7.88 -19.36 -5.55
CA MET A 225 -8.75 -18.18 -5.64
C MET A 225 -9.02 -17.75 -7.08
N GLU A 226 -8.84 -18.65 -8.04
CA GLU A 226 -9.00 -18.40 -9.46
C GLU A 226 -10.45 -18.06 -9.81
N ILE A 227 -10.60 -17.17 -10.79
CA ILE A 227 -11.90 -16.76 -11.32
C ILE A 227 -12.06 -17.33 -12.73
N PRO A 228 -13.18 -18.01 -13.03
CA PRO A 228 -13.51 -18.45 -14.39
C PRO A 228 -13.57 -17.27 -15.37
N LYS A 229 -12.48 -17.07 -16.13
CA LYS A 229 -12.30 -15.91 -17.02
C LYS A 229 -13.38 -15.86 -18.11
N ASP A 230 -13.75 -17.00 -18.69
CA ASP A 230 -14.73 -17.06 -19.78
C ASP A 230 -16.14 -16.68 -19.31
N CYS A 231 -16.56 -17.13 -18.12
CA CYS A 231 -17.84 -16.75 -17.54
C CYS A 231 -17.87 -15.26 -17.20
N LEU A 232 -16.77 -14.74 -16.63
CA LEU A 232 -16.65 -13.32 -16.32
C LEU A 232 -16.64 -12.46 -17.60
N GLN A 233 -15.93 -12.88 -18.64
CA GLN A 233 -15.88 -12.21 -19.94
C GLN A 233 -17.29 -12.02 -20.50
N LYS A 234 -18.07 -13.11 -20.60
CA LYS A 234 -19.46 -13.06 -21.08
C LYS A 234 -20.33 -12.11 -20.26
N TYR A 235 -20.25 -12.21 -18.94
CA TYR A 235 -21.00 -11.33 -18.04
C TYR A 235 -20.64 -9.85 -18.24
N LEU A 236 -19.35 -9.53 -18.40
CA LEU A 236 -18.90 -8.15 -18.65
C LEU A 236 -19.34 -7.64 -20.01
N GLU A 237 -19.35 -8.48 -21.05
CA GLU A 237 -19.85 -8.14 -22.38
C GLU A 237 -21.34 -7.78 -22.34
N GLU A 238 -22.15 -8.52 -21.57
CA GLU A 238 -23.57 -8.25 -21.38
C GLU A 238 -23.82 -6.95 -20.60
N VAL A 239 -23.11 -6.76 -19.49
CA VAL A 239 -23.35 -5.64 -18.56
C VAL A 239 -22.73 -4.33 -19.04
N LEU A 240 -21.63 -4.38 -19.80
CA LEU A 240 -20.85 -3.20 -20.23
C LEU A 240 -20.86 -2.95 -21.75
N ALA A 241 -21.79 -3.58 -22.48
CA ALA A 241 -21.90 -3.74 -23.94
C ALA A 241 -21.63 -2.53 -24.87
N ALA A 242 -21.45 -1.31 -24.33
CA ALA A 242 -21.26 -0.08 -25.10
C ALA A 242 -19.79 0.28 -25.43
N HIS A 243 -18.80 -0.57 -25.14
CA HIS A 243 -17.37 -0.19 -25.21
C HIS A 243 -16.48 -1.28 -25.85
N PRO A 244 -15.30 -0.91 -26.40
CA PRO A 244 -14.39 -1.85 -27.04
C PRO A 244 -14.04 -3.01 -26.10
N THR A 245 -14.28 -4.23 -26.57
CA THR A 245 -14.00 -5.46 -25.83
C THR A 245 -12.54 -5.86 -26.00
N GLY A 246 -11.96 -6.40 -24.94
CA GLY A 246 -10.63 -7.01 -24.94
C GLY A 246 -10.62 -8.17 -23.94
N PRO A 247 -9.60 -9.05 -23.99
CA PRO A 247 -9.55 -10.19 -23.09
C PRO A 247 -9.46 -9.73 -21.64
N VAL A 248 -10.24 -10.35 -20.76
CA VAL A 248 -10.18 -10.13 -19.31
C VAL A 248 -8.80 -10.50 -18.79
N LYS A 249 -8.10 -9.52 -18.20
CA LYS A 249 -6.91 -9.74 -17.37
C LYS A 249 -7.29 -9.55 -15.90
N LEU A 250 -6.85 -10.47 -15.05
CA LEU A 250 -7.17 -10.49 -13.63
C LEU A 250 -5.90 -10.36 -12.79
N ARG A 251 -5.99 -9.53 -11.77
CA ARG A 251 -5.01 -9.43 -10.69
C ARG A 251 -5.77 -9.41 -9.36
N GLN A 252 -5.13 -9.84 -8.29
CA GLN A 252 -5.69 -9.80 -6.94
C GLN A 252 -5.05 -8.66 -6.15
N PHE A 253 -5.80 -7.94 -5.34
CA PHE A 253 -5.22 -6.91 -4.48
C PHE A 253 -4.37 -7.54 -3.37
N ASP A 254 -3.17 -6.99 -3.14
CA ASP A 254 -2.15 -7.48 -2.21
C ASP A 254 -2.21 -6.77 -0.83
N HIS A 255 -3.41 -6.37 -0.41
CA HIS A 255 -3.62 -5.70 0.87
C HIS A 255 -4.02 -6.70 1.97
N GLY A 256 -3.07 -7.12 2.79
CA GLY A 256 -3.34 -7.87 4.03
C GLY A 256 -3.89 -9.28 3.80
N GLU A 257 -5.00 -9.60 4.48
CA GLU A 257 -5.70 -10.90 4.36
C GLU A 257 -5.99 -11.25 2.88
N PRO A 258 -6.13 -12.54 2.52
CA PRO A 258 -6.60 -12.93 1.19
C PRO A 258 -7.99 -12.36 0.92
N THR A 259 -8.04 -11.13 0.38
CA THR A 259 -9.30 -10.50 0.01
C THR A 259 -9.84 -11.19 -1.23
N ARG A 260 -11.16 -11.42 -1.28
CA ARG A 260 -11.87 -11.81 -2.52
C ARG A 260 -12.16 -10.58 -3.39
N SER A 261 -11.22 -9.64 -3.44
CA SER A 261 -11.25 -8.43 -4.25
C SER A 261 -10.19 -8.52 -5.34
N TYR A 262 -10.63 -8.36 -6.59
CA TYR A 262 -9.84 -8.58 -7.78
C TYR A 262 -9.89 -7.32 -8.64
N LEU A 263 -8.75 -6.94 -9.19
CA LEU A 263 -8.71 -5.99 -10.27
C LEU A 263 -9.03 -6.74 -11.58
N VAL A 264 -9.98 -6.21 -12.33
CA VAL A 264 -10.37 -6.70 -13.64
C VAL A 264 -10.04 -5.65 -14.69
N LYS A 265 -9.15 -5.97 -15.61
CA LYS A 265 -8.91 -5.17 -16.82
C LYS A 265 -9.73 -5.75 -17.96
N PHE A 266 -10.63 -4.94 -18.51
CA PHE A 266 -11.52 -5.30 -19.61
C PHE A 266 -11.45 -4.23 -20.71
N GLY A 267 -10.71 -4.53 -21.78
CA GLY A 267 -10.31 -3.52 -22.77
C GLY A 267 -9.48 -2.40 -22.12
N VAL A 268 -9.96 -1.17 -22.22
CA VAL A 268 -9.35 0.02 -21.58
C VAL A 268 -9.84 0.26 -20.15
N ARG A 269 -10.86 -0.46 -19.67
CA ARG A 269 -11.46 -0.24 -18.35
C ARG A 269 -10.72 -1.03 -17.27
N LEU A 270 -10.54 -0.38 -16.13
CA LEU A 270 -10.14 -1.02 -14.87
C LEU A 270 -11.33 -1.04 -13.92
N LEU A 271 -11.65 -2.22 -13.42
CA LEU A 271 -12.76 -2.48 -12.53
C LEU A 271 -12.26 -3.20 -11.28
N VAL A 272 -13.00 -3.10 -10.19
CA VAL A 272 -12.79 -3.94 -9.00
C VAL A 272 -13.96 -4.89 -8.87
N LEU A 273 -13.68 -6.18 -8.88
CA LEU A 273 -14.64 -7.24 -8.62
C LEU A 273 -14.48 -7.69 -7.18
N LYS A 274 -15.54 -7.59 -6.39
CA LYS A 274 -15.58 -8.12 -5.02
C LYS A 274 -16.56 -9.27 -4.96
N LYS A 275 -16.08 -10.45 -4.57
CA LYS A 275 -16.89 -11.66 -4.36
C LYS A 275 -17.29 -11.79 -2.91
N GLU A 276 -18.44 -12.41 -2.69
CA GLU A 276 -18.88 -12.78 -1.36
C GLU A 276 -17.88 -13.75 -0.72
N GLU A 277 -17.58 -13.52 0.54
CA GLU A 277 -16.83 -14.46 1.37
C GLU A 277 -17.75 -15.62 1.72
N GLU A 278 -17.31 -16.85 1.48
CA GLU A 278 -18.09 -18.03 1.88
C GLU A 278 -18.20 -18.05 3.42
N PRO A 279 -19.41 -18.05 3.99
CA PRO A 279 -19.59 -18.04 5.43
C PRO A 279 -19.07 -19.36 6.02
N GLN A 280 -18.15 -19.26 6.98
CA GLN A 280 -17.53 -20.45 7.60
C GLN A 280 -18.52 -21.29 8.42
N ASP A 281 -19.60 -20.68 8.93
CA ASP A 281 -20.63 -21.34 9.75
C ASP A 281 -22.04 -21.28 9.10
N GLY A 282 -22.13 -21.11 7.78
CA GLY A 282 -23.40 -21.16 7.04
C GLY A 282 -24.40 -20.02 7.29
N SER A 283 -24.12 -19.09 8.22
CA SER A 283 -24.91 -17.88 8.41
C SER A 283 -24.23 -16.65 7.78
N SER A 284 -25.03 -15.86 7.05
CA SER A 284 -24.73 -14.56 6.40
C SER A 284 -24.53 -14.52 4.87
N GLY A 285 -25.43 -15.15 4.10
CA GLY A 285 -25.53 -14.93 2.64
C GLY A 285 -26.08 -13.56 2.18
N HIS A 286 -25.88 -12.49 2.95
CA HIS A 286 -26.41 -11.14 2.63
C HIS A 286 -25.39 -9.99 2.83
N SER A 287 -24.15 -10.29 3.20
CA SER A 287 -23.15 -9.26 3.55
C SER A 287 -22.82 -8.37 2.34
N ILE A 288 -22.66 -8.99 1.16
CA ILE A 288 -22.26 -8.26 -0.05
C ILE A 288 -23.39 -7.41 -0.62
N LEU A 289 -24.65 -7.87 -0.53
CA LEU A 289 -25.83 -7.14 -0.98
C LEU A 289 -26.04 -5.88 -0.12
N ARG A 290 -25.84 -6.00 1.20
CA ARG A 290 -25.88 -4.86 2.12
C ARG A 290 -24.82 -3.82 1.77
N GLU A 291 -23.58 -4.25 1.57
CA GLU A 291 -22.49 -3.35 1.19
C GLU A 291 -22.74 -2.68 -0.18
N TYR A 292 -23.24 -3.43 -1.17
CA TYR A 292 -23.66 -2.88 -2.48
C TYR A 292 -24.68 -1.74 -2.31
N ARG A 293 -25.72 -1.95 -1.49
CA ARG A 293 -26.77 -0.96 -1.25
C ARG A 293 -26.22 0.28 -0.53
N ILE A 294 -25.35 0.09 0.45
CA ILE A 294 -24.66 1.17 1.17
C ILE A 294 -23.84 2.02 0.19
N LEU A 295 -22.96 1.38 -0.59
CA LEU A 295 -22.09 2.09 -1.53
C LEU A 295 -22.90 2.87 -2.58
N LYS A 296 -23.98 2.29 -3.08
CA LYS A 296 -24.88 2.98 -4.02
C LYS A 296 -25.52 4.22 -3.37
N ALA A 297 -26.10 4.09 -2.19
CA ALA A 297 -26.74 5.20 -1.48
C ALA A 297 -25.74 6.32 -1.10
N LEU A 298 -24.53 5.96 -0.68
CA LEU A 298 -23.47 6.91 -0.36
C LEU A 298 -22.98 7.66 -1.59
N SER A 299 -22.83 6.96 -2.73
CA SER A 299 -22.47 7.57 -4.00
C SER A 299 -23.53 8.57 -4.47
N GLU A 300 -24.81 8.23 -4.36
CA GLU A 300 -25.94 9.12 -4.67
C GLU A 300 -26.00 10.33 -3.72
N ALA A 301 -25.63 10.14 -2.45
CA ALA A 301 -25.50 11.22 -1.46
C ALA A 301 -24.22 12.05 -1.61
N GLY A 302 -23.38 11.77 -2.60
CA GLY A 302 -22.19 12.53 -2.95
C GLY A 302 -20.95 12.23 -2.10
N VAL A 303 -20.96 11.20 -1.25
CA VAL A 303 -19.74 10.74 -0.57
C VAL A 303 -18.77 10.19 -1.62
N PRO A 304 -17.47 10.50 -1.56
CA PRO A 304 -16.48 9.90 -2.45
C PRO A 304 -16.31 8.43 -2.11
N VAL A 305 -17.11 7.57 -2.73
CA VAL A 305 -16.97 6.11 -2.69
C VAL A 305 -16.76 5.59 -4.11
N PRO A 306 -16.16 4.39 -4.30
CA PRO A 306 -16.09 3.81 -5.63
C PRO A 306 -17.50 3.60 -6.20
N ARG A 307 -17.71 4.05 -7.45
CA ARG A 307 -19.02 3.90 -8.09
C ARG A 307 -19.31 2.43 -8.29
N VAL A 308 -20.49 2.01 -7.85
CA VAL A 308 -20.99 0.67 -8.09
C VAL A 308 -21.54 0.57 -9.51
N LEU A 309 -21.09 -0.43 -10.27
CA LEU A 309 -21.41 -0.61 -11.68
C LEU A 309 -22.48 -1.69 -11.89
N ALA A 310 -22.35 -2.83 -11.21
CA ALA A 310 -23.28 -3.94 -11.34
C ALA A 310 -23.22 -4.87 -10.12
N LEU A 311 -24.31 -5.60 -9.88
CA LEU A 311 -24.42 -6.68 -8.91
C LEU A 311 -24.85 -7.95 -9.66
N CYS A 312 -24.17 -9.06 -9.41
CA CYS A 312 -24.54 -10.38 -9.89
C CYS A 312 -24.87 -11.26 -8.68
N GLU A 313 -26.14 -11.62 -8.54
CA GLU A 313 -26.61 -12.57 -7.53
C GLU A 313 -26.62 -14.01 -8.08
N ASP A 314 -26.51 -14.18 -9.40
CA ASP A 314 -26.45 -15.48 -10.04
C ASP A 314 -25.12 -16.20 -9.74
N ARG A 315 -25.23 -17.23 -8.89
CA ARG A 315 -24.11 -18.09 -8.49
C ARG A 315 -23.60 -18.95 -9.65
N SER A 316 -24.36 -19.13 -10.73
CA SER A 316 -23.90 -19.91 -11.89
C SER A 316 -22.71 -19.26 -12.60
N VAL A 317 -22.54 -17.93 -12.47
CA VAL A 317 -21.47 -17.19 -13.16
C VAL A 317 -20.10 -17.47 -12.52
N LEU A 318 -19.95 -17.22 -11.21
CA LEU A 318 -18.66 -17.31 -10.51
C LEU A 318 -18.69 -18.17 -9.22
N GLY A 319 -19.77 -18.93 -8.98
CA GLY A 319 -19.96 -19.75 -7.78
C GLY A 319 -20.49 -19.00 -6.54
N THR A 320 -20.25 -17.69 -6.45
CA THR A 320 -20.76 -16.82 -5.37
C THR A 320 -21.23 -15.48 -5.93
N PRO A 321 -22.19 -14.80 -5.25
CA PRO A 321 -22.56 -13.44 -5.59
C PRO A 321 -21.35 -12.50 -5.58
N PHE A 322 -21.38 -11.49 -6.45
CA PHE A 322 -20.32 -10.49 -6.56
C PHE A 322 -20.87 -9.16 -7.07
N TYR A 323 -20.14 -8.07 -6.81
CA TYR A 323 -20.41 -6.80 -7.48
C TYR A 323 -19.16 -6.25 -8.14
N LEU A 324 -19.38 -5.33 -9.08
CA LEU A 324 -18.35 -4.60 -9.81
C LEU A 324 -18.35 -3.13 -9.36
N LEU A 325 -17.17 -2.61 -9.07
CA LEU A 325 -16.91 -1.20 -8.80
C LEU A 325 -16.01 -0.62 -9.89
N GLU A 326 -16.10 0.70 -10.06
CA GLU A 326 -15.08 1.49 -10.73
C GLU A 326 -13.75 1.40 -9.95
N HIS A 327 -12.63 1.21 -10.66
CA HIS A 327 -11.31 1.34 -10.07
C HIS A 327 -10.94 2.82 -9.87
N ARG A 328 -10.63 3.21 -8.63
CA ARG A 328 -10.15 4.55 -8.28
C ARG A 328 -8.62 4.53 -8.18
N ALA A 329 -7.96 5.06 -9.21
CA ALA A 329 -6.50 5.15 -9.22
C ALA A 329 -6.01 6.23 -8.23
N GLY A 330 -5.26 5.81 -7.23
CA GLY A 330 -4.72 6.69 -6.19
C GLY A 330 -3.81 5.92 -5.22
N HIS A 331 -3.41 6.57 -4.13
CA HIS A 331 -2.53 5.99 -3.13
C HIS A 331 -3.25 5.62 -1.84
N ILE A 332 -2.89 4.48 -1.26
CA ILE A 332 -3.36 4.05 0.07
C ILE A 332 -2.19 4.07 1.03
N HIS A 333 -2.31 4.86 2.10
CA HIS A 333 -1.28 4.95 3.13
C HIS A 333 -1.51 3.93 4.24
N ARG A 334 -0.69 2.86 4.27
CA ARG A 334 -0.77 1.83 5.31
C ARG A 334 -0.26 2.31 6.67
N ALA A 335 0.81 3.10 6.67
CA ALA A 335 1.39 3.65 7.89
C ALA A 335 0.78 5.02 8.18
N VAL A 336 0.22 5.17 9.38
CA VAL A 336 -0.33 6.44 9.88
C VAL A 336 0.74 7.52 10.06
N SER A 337 2.03 7.16 10.09
CA SER A 337 3.14 8.11 10.07
C SER A 337 3.42 8.76 8.70
N LEU A 338 2.73 8.31 7.64
CA LEU A 338 2.80 8.83 6.27
C LEU A 338 4.25 9.00 5.75
N PRO A 339 5.12 7.98 5.84
CA PRO A 339 6.55 8.12 5.53
C PRO A 339 6.81 8.55 4.08
N ALA A 340 5.97 8.13 3.14
CA ALA A 340 6.06 8.48 1.72
C ALA A 340 5.50 9.88 1.38
N VAL A 341 4.87 10.56 2.34
CA VAL A 341 4.30 11.91 2.15
C VAL A 341 5.29 12.95 2.68
N PRO A 342 5.60 14.02 1.92
CA PRO A 342 6.44 15.12 2.41
C PRO A 342 5.91 15.71 3.71
N LEU A 343 6.80 16.04 4.65
CA LEU A 343 6.45 16.51 6.01
C LEU A 343 5.41 17.64 6.02
N HIS A 344 5.56 18.62 5.13
CA HIS A 344 4.67 19.78 5.04
C HIS A 344 3.24 19.44 4.56
N GLN A 345 3.01 18.28 3.94
CA GLN A 345 1.71 17.87 3.43
C GLN A 345 0.94 16.94 4.39
N ARG A 346 1.62 16.31 5.36
CA ARG A 346 1.02 15.29 6.24
C ARG A 346 -0.16 15.83 7.06
N ARG A 347 -0.04 17.05 7.60
CA ARG A 347 -1.15 17.71 8.30
C ARG A 347 -2.37 17.90 7.39
N ALA A 348 -2.16 18.23 6.11
CA ALA A 348 -3.25 18.38 5.15
C ALA A 348 -3.93 17.03 4.84
N CYS A 349 -3.19 15.91 4.77
CA CYS A 349 -3.78 14.58 4.64
C CYS A 349 -4.72 14.25 5.82
N TYR A 350 -4.31 14.58 7.05
CA TYR A 350 -5.16 14.44 8.23
C TYR A 350 -6.36 15.39 8.20
N GLY A 351 -6.20 16.62 7.73
CA GLY A 351 -7.31 17.55 7.51
C GLY A 351 -8.34 17.01 6.53
N ALA A 352 -7.90 16.47 5.38
CA ALA A 352 -8.78 15.82 4.41
C ALA A 352 -9.51 14.62 5.02
N MET A 353 -8.83 13.80 5.82
CA MET A 353 -9.43 12.67 6.55
C MET A 353 -10.55 13.14 7.51
N ALA A 354 -10.29 14.17 8.31
CA ALA A 354 -11.28 14.77 9.21
C ALA A 354 -12.49 15.33 8.44
N GLN A 355 -12.24 16.04 7.34
CA GLN A 355 -13.27 16.63 6.49
C GLN A 355 -14.19 15.57 5.89
N ILE A 356 -13.64 14.47 5.35
CA ILE A 356 -14.45 13.39 4.78
C ILE A 356 -15.26 12.66 5.84
N LEU A 357 -14.69 12.40 7.02
CA LEU A 357 -15.43 11.79 8.12
C LEU A 357 -16.60 12.68 8.56
N ALA A 358 -16.38 13.99 8.72
CA ALA A 358 -17.42 14.95 9.03
C ALA A 358 -18.51 15.00 7.94
N ARG A 359 -18.12 14.93 6.67
CA ARG A 359 -19.07 14.88 5.55
C ARG A 359 -19.96 13.64 5.59
N ILE A 360 -19.41 12.48 5.91
CA ILE A 360 -20.19 11.23 6.09
C ILE A 360 -21.19 11.38 7.23
N HIS A 361 -20.75 11.95 8.36
CA HIS A 361 -21.61 12.15 9.53
C HIS A 361 -22.66 13.26 9.35
N SER A 362 -22.47 14.15 8.37
CA SER A 362 -23.40 15.24 8.04
C SER A 362 -24.45 14.87 6.99
N LEU A 363 -24.47 13.63 6.50
CA LEU A 363 -25.44 13.21 5.48
C LEU A 363 -26.87 13.27 6.00
N HIS A 364 -27.76 13.83 5.19
CA HIS A 364 -29.20 13.76 5.46
C HIS A 364 -29.71 12.34 5.24
N LEU A 365 -30.27 11.73 6.28
CA LEU A 365 -30.87 10.39 6.24
C LEU A 365 -32.21 10.34 5.45
N GLY A 366 -32.44 11.27 4.51
CA GLY A 366 -33.69 11.36 3.74
C GLY A 366 -33.88 10.25 2.70
N ALA A 367 -32.80 9.56 2.31
CA ALA A 367 -32.89 8.41 1.42
C ALA A 367 -33.33 7.16 2.20
N ALA A 368 -34.41 6.50 1.77
CA ALA A 368 -34.96 5.30 2.42
C ALA A 368 -33.89 4.22 2.69
N THR A 369 -32.98 4.00 1.74
CA THR A 369 -31.88 3.03 1.86
C THR A 369 -30.92 3.32 3.02
N LEU A 370 -30.71 4.60 3.38
CA LEU A 370 -29.85 4.98 4.50
C LEU A 370 -30.55 4.79 5.85
N GLN A 371 -31.87 4.94 5.90
CA GLN A 371 -32.68 4.70 7.11
C GLN A 371 -32.74 3.21 7.46
N GLU A 372 -32.65 2.33 6.46
CA GLU A 372 -32.65 0.88 6.64
C GLU A 372 -31.29 0.30 7.08
N LEU A 373 -30.26 1.13 7.27
CA LEU A 373 -28.92 0.63 7.61
C LEU A 373 -28.81 0.03 9.01
N GLY A 374 -29.69 0.39 9.92
CA GLY A 374 -29.70 -0.12 11.28
C GLY A 374 -30.82 0.47 12.13
N GLU A 375 -30.87 0.05 13.39
CA GLU A 375 -31.83 0.58 14.35
C GLU A 375 -31.47 2.02 14.77
N HIS A 376 -32.49 2.84 15.01
CA HIS A 376 -32.34 4.22 15.44
C HIS A 376 -32.21 4.33 16.96
N GLY A 377 -31.45 5.34 17.45
CA GLY A 377 -31.27 5.62 18.88
C GLY A 377 -30.51 4.52 19.66
N ASN A 378 -30.11 4.79 20.90
CA ASN A 378 -29.48 3.82 21.82
C ASN A 378 -28.32 2.99 21.22
N TYR A 379 -27.59 3.55 20.26
CA TYR A 379 -26.53 2.85 19.54
C TYR A 379 -25.45 2.35 20.50
N ILE A 380 -24.98 3.22 21.40
CA ILE A 380 -23.88 2.89 22.32
C ILE A 380 -24.30 1.76 23.28
N GLN A 381 -25.51 1.82 23.85
CA GLN A 381 -26.08 0.78 24.71
C GLN A 381 -26.07 -0.58 24.01
N ARG A 382 -26.68 -0.67 22.81
CA ARG A 382 -26.76 -1.92 22.05
C ARG A 382 -25.40 -2.48 21.71
N GLN A 383 -24.45 -1.60 21.35
CA GLN A 383 -23.09 -2.01 21.06
C GLN A 383 -22.40 -2.54 22.31
N VAL A 384 -22.49 -1.87 23.46
CA VAL A 384 -21.91 -2.39 24.72
C VAL A 384 -22.47 -3.76 25.06
N GLU A 385 -23.78 -3.97 24.96
CA GLU A 385 -24.39 -5.28 25.18
C GLU A 385 -23.90 -6.34 24.18
N THR A 386 -23.77 -5.97 22.90
CA THR A 386 -23.30 -6.87 21.83
C THR A 386 -21.85 -7.28 22.05
N TRP A 387 -20.97 -6.32 22.33
CA TRP A 387 -19.54 -6.57 22.54
C TRP A 387 -19.28 -7.32 23.85
N THR A 388 -20.08 -7.09 24.89
CA THR A 388 -20.05 -7.91 26.12
C THR A 388 -20.43 -9.36 25.82
N LYS A 389 -21.51 -9.61 25.07
CA LYS A 389 -21.89 -10.97 24.66
C LYS A 389 -20.80 -11.63 23.80
N GLN A 390 -20.20 -10.89 22.89
CA GLN A 390 -19.11 -11.39 22.05
C GLN A 390 -17.87 -11.72 22.89
N TYR A 391 -17.48 -10.88 23.85
CA TYR A 391 -16.38 -11.17 24.77
C TYR A 391 -16.58 -12.50 25.48
N ARG A 392 -17.77 -12.73 26.05
CA ARG A 392 -18.11 -14.01 26.71
C ARG A 392 -18.02 -15.21 25.77
N ALA A 393 -18.40 -15.04 24.50
CA ALA A 393 -18.36 -16.12 23.52
C ALA A 393 -16.94 -16.45 23.04
N VAL A 394 -16.05 -15.45 23.02
CA VAL A 394 -14.67 -15.60 22.53
C VAL A 394 -13.62 -15.67 23.63
N GLU A 395 -14.04 -15.75 24.89
CA GLU A 395 -13.17 -15.73 26.05
C GLU A 395 -12.15 -16.87 26.01
N THR A 396 -10.86 -16.51 26.08
CA THR A 396 -9.75 -17.46 26.14
C THR A 396 -9.13 -17.49 27.53
N HIS A 397 -9.11 -16.33 28.19
CA HIS A 397 -8.70 -16.10 29.57
C HIS A 397 -9.41 -14.84 30.08
N LEU A 398 -9.46 -14.67 31.39
CA LEU A 398 -10.06 -13.50 32.02
C LEU A 398 -9.14 -12.29 31.87
N ILE A 399 -9.64 -11.19 31.30
CA ILE A 399 -8.93 -9.90 31.24
C ILE A 399 -9.57 -8.95 32.26
N PRO A 400 -8.92 -8.67 33.42
CA PRO A 400 -9.54 -7.88 34.49
C PRO A 400 -10.02 -6.49 34.08
N ALA A 401 -9.30 -5.80 33.18
CA ALA A 401 -9.73 -4.51 32.66
C ALA A 401 -11.04 -4.60 31.87
N VAL A 402 -11.24 -5.66 31.09
CA VAL A 402 -12.49 -5.85 30.34
C VAL A 402 -13.65 -6.07 31.31
N GLU A 403 -13.47 -6.85 32.38
CA GLU A 403 -14.51 -7.02 33.41
C GLU A 403 -14.91 -5.70 34.06
N ARG A 404 -13.93 -4.85 34.39
CA ARG A 404 -14.19 -3.51 34.93
C ARG A 404 -14.96 -2.65 33.94
N LEU A 405 -14.59 -2.69 32.66
CA LEU A 405 -15.28 -1.95 31.59
C LEU A 405 -16.71 -2.43 31.36
N ILE A 406 -16.97 -3.75 31.42
CA ILE A 406 -18.31 -4.33 31.30
C ILE A 406 -19.25 -3.78 32.39
N GLN A 407 -18.72 -3.53 33.60
CA GLN A 407 -19.48 -2.91 34.69
C GLN A 407 -19.58 -1.39 34.57
N TRP A 408 -18.51 -0.74 34.11
CA TRP A 408 -18.41 0.72 34.08
C TRP A 408 -19.18 1.36 32.93
N LEU A 409 -19.08 0.83 31.71
CA LEU A 409 -19.68 1.42 30.50
C LEU A 409 -21.19 1.64 30.64
N PRO A 410 -21.99 0.70 31.18
CA PRO A 410 -23.43 0.89 31.35
C PRO A 410 -23.83 2.04 32.28
N LEU A 411 -22.93 2.46 33.17
CA LEU A 411 -23.19 3.50 34.17
C LEU A 411 -22.78 4.90 33.70
N HIS A 412 -22.10 5.02 32.54
CA HIS A 412 -21.46 6.25 32.08
C HIS A 412 -21.86 6.63 30.65
N PHE A 413 -23.01 6.16 30.16
CA PHE A 413 -23.46 6.52 28.82
C PHE A 413 -23.60 8.04 28.64
N PRO A 414 -23.25 8.57 27.47
CA PRO A 414 -23.53 9.96 27.12
C PRO A 414 -25.04 10.25 27.26
N GLU A 415 -25.39 11.42 27.80
CA GLU A 415 -26.79 11.83 28.01
C GLU A 415 -27.58 11.96 26.70
N SER A 416 -26.88 12.31 25.61
CA SER A 416 -27.47 12.41 24.28
C SER A 416 -26.61 11.70 23.25
N GLN A 417 -27.28 11.10 22.26
CA GLN A 417 -26.63 10.44 21.13
C GLN A 417 -27.20 11.00 19.84
N LYS A 418 -26.34 11.24 18.85
CA LYS A 418 -26.77 11.56 17.49
C LYS A 418 -26.90 10.25 16.71
N THR A 419 -27.81 10.22 15.74
CA THR A 419 -27.92 9.09 14.81
C THR A 419 -27.49 9.58 13.43
N THR A 420 -26.30 9.18 13.00
CA THR A 420 -25.75 9.45 11.66
C THR A 420 -25.38 8.15 10.99
N VAL A 421 -25.06 8.20 9.70
CA VAL A 421 -24.27 7.10 9.11
C VAL A 421 -22.92 7.08 9.82
N VAL A 422 -22.51 5.91 10.29
CA VAL A 422 -21.16 5.66 10.81
C VAL A 422 -20.50 4.61 9.92
N HIS A 423 -19.22 4.80 9.61
CA HIS A 423 -18.45 3.87 8.81
C HIS A 423 -18.09 2.60 9.61
N GLY A 424 -17.79 2.76 10.89
CA GLY A 424 -17.55 1.66 11.85
C GLY A 424 -16.12 1.13 11.89
N ASP A 425 -15.35 1.38 10.82
CA ASP A 425 -13.91 1.07 10.72
C ASP A 425 -13.14 2.11 9.89
N PHE A 426 -13.38 3.40 10.14
CA PHE A 426 -12.79 4.49 9.33
C PHE A 426 -11.31 4.69 9.69
N ARG A 427 -10.40 4.42 8.75
CA ARG A 427 -8.95 4.40 8.97
C ARG A 427 -8.18 4.94 7.77
N MET A 428 -6.94 5.37 7.99
CA MET A 428 -6.04 5.89 6.95
C MET A 428 -5.83 4.88 5.80
N ASP A 429 -5.76 3.59 6.10
CA ASP A 429 -5.57 2.51 5.11
C ASP A 429 -6.85 2.14 4.34
N HIS A 430 -7.97 2.81 4.63
CA HIS A 430 -9.23 2.71 3.88
C HIS A 430 -9.48 3.92 2.97
N LEU A 431 -8.52 4.84 2.86
CA LEU A 431 -8.65 6.05 2.07
C LEU A 431 -7.76 5.97 0.83
N VAL A 432 -8.36 6.22 -0.33
CA VAL A 432 -7.64 6.38 -1.59
C VAL A 432 -7.35 7.86 -1.77
N PHE A 433 -6.11 8.26 -1.62
CA PHE A 433 -5.63 9.62 -1.83
C PHE A 433 -5.29 9.88 -3.30
N HIS A 434 -5.45 11.12 -3.73
CA HIS A 434 -4.90 11.58 -4.99
C HIS A 434 -3.36 11.43 -4.97
N PRO A 435 -2.72 11.01 -6.08
CA PRO A 435 -1.27 10.78 -6.11
C PRO A 435 -0.43 11.98 -5.63
N ASP A 436 -0.78 13.17 -6.13
CA ASP A 436 0.02 14.39 -5.90
C ASP A 436 -0.59 15.40 -4.92
N ARG A 437 -1.76 15.10 -4.32
CA ARG A 437 -2.53 16.09 -3.55
C ARG A 437 -3.10 15.45 -2.28
N PRO A 438 -3.22 16.20 -1.17
CA PRO A 438 -3.86 15.72 0.05
C PRO A 438 -5.40 15.73 -0.09
N GLU A 439 -5.92 15.01 -1.10
CA GLU A 439 -7.32 14.90 -1.43
C GLU A 439 -7.73 13.42 -1.43
N ILE A 440 -8.90 13.10 -0.85
CA ILE A 440 -9.41 11.73 -0.81
C ILE A 440 -10.36 11.51 -2.00
N LEU A 441 -9.96 10.62 -2.89
CA LEU A 441 -10.71 10.20 -4.07
C LEU A 441 -11.80 9.17 -3.74
N ALA A 442 -11.56 8.31 -2.75
CA ALA A 442 -12.53 7.31 -2.33
C ALA A 442 -12.32 6.81 -0.88
N VAL A 443 -13.44 6.52 -0.21
CA VAL A 443 -13.50 5.81 1.07
C VAL A 443 -13.90 4.36 0.83
N LEU A 444 -13.08 3.43 1.31
CA LEU A 444 -13.27 1.98 1.22
C LEU A 444 -13.68 1.39 2.58
N GLY A 445 -14.05 0.11 2.64
CA GLY A 445 -14.19 -0.60 3.92
C GLY A 445 -15.56 -0.55 4.61
N TRP A 446 -16.64 -0.37 3.84
CA TRP A 446 -18.00 -0.13 4.34
C TRP A 446 -18.74 -1.34 4.93
N LYS A 447 -18.07 -2.48 5.12
CA LYS A 447 -18.70 -3.72 5.64
C LYS A 447 -19.36 -3.56 7.02
N PHE A 448 -18.83 -2.67 7.85
CA PHE A 448 -19.33 -2.42 9.22
C PHE A 448 -20.21 -1.19 9.34
N ALA A 449 -20.51 -0.51 8.23
CA ALA A 449 -21.26 0.72 8.27
C ALA A 449 -22.68 0.49 8.80
N THR A 450 -23.20 1.43 9.58
CA THR A 450 -24.52 1.33 10.23
C THR A 450 -25.02 2.73 10.60
N LEU A 451 -26.16 2.82 11.27
CA LEU A 451 -26.59 4.03 11.96
C LEU A 451 -26.08 4.03 13.40
N GLY A 452 -25.47 5.12 13.83
CA GLY A 452 -24.90 5.21 15.17
C GLY A 452 -24.42 6.61 15.54
N ASP A 453 -23.78 6.69 16.70
CA ASP A 453 -23.21 7.94 17.19
C ASP A 453 -21.88 8.25 16.48
N PRO A 454 -21.75 9.43 15.83
CA PRO A 454 -20.55 9.81 15.08
C PRO A 454 -19.29 9.92 15.94
N MET A 455 -19.43 10.20 17.25
CA MET A 455 -18.27 10.27 18.16
C MET A 455 -17.62 8.91 18.35
N CYS A 456 -18.40 7.82 18.29
CA CYS A 456 -17.83 6.47 18.34
C CYS A 456 -16.94 6.16 17.15
N ASP A 457 -17.27 6.68 15.96
CA ASP A 457 -16.47 6.46 14.76
C ASP A 457 -15.20 7.35 14.75
N LEU A 458 -15.32 8.59 15.23
CA LEU A 458 -14.16 9.46 15.47
C LEU A 458 -13.20 8.87 16.50
N ALA A 459 -13.70 8.37 17.64
CA ALA A 459 -12.86 7.73 18.66
C ALA A 459 -12.16 6.48 18.14
N ASN A 460 -12.86 5.65 17.36
CA ASN A 460 -12.27 4.50 16.68
C ASN A 460 -11.16 4.91 15.68
N ASN A 461 -11.33 6.02 14.97
CA ASN A 461 -10.30 6.58 14.10
C ASN A 461 -9.09 7.11 14.89
N CYS A 462 -9.32 7.75 16.05
CA CYS A 462 -8.27 8.29 16.91
C CYS A 462 -7.43 7.23 17.64
N MET A 463 -7.86 5.97 17.70
CA MET A 463 -7.10 4.92 18.40
C MET A 463 -5.64 4.80 17.93
N SER A 464 -5.36 5.04 16.65
CA SER A 464 -3.99 4.99 16.11
C SER A 464 -3.04 5.97 16.79
N PHE A 465 -3.50 7.08 17.39
CA PHE A 465 -2.63 8.00 18.13
C PHE A 465 -2.07 7.39 19.42
N PHE A 466 -2.76 6.41 20.01
CA PHE A 466 -2.41 5.82 21.30
C PHE A 466 -1.85 4.39 21.19
N LEU A 467 -1.90 3.78 20.01
CA LEU A 467 -1.33 2.47 19.75
C LEU A 467 0.17 2.54 19.38
N PRO A 468 0.98 1.52 19.71
CA PRO A 468 2.37 1.44 19.28
C PRO A 468 2.53 1.43 17.76
N ALA A 469 3.65 1.96 17.26
CA ALA A 469 3.94 2.03 15.80
C ALA A 469 3.88 0.66 15.10
N HIS A 470 4.37 -0.37 15.78
CA HIS A 470 4.42 -1.74 15.23
C HIS A 470 3.29 -2.65 15.73
N PHE A 471 2.23 -2.09 16.31
CA PHE A 471 1.11 -2.89 16.83
C PHE A 471 0.47 -3.75 15.72
N SER A 472 0.22 -5.03 16.05
CA SER A 472 -0.11 -6.11 15.12
C SER A 472 -1.40 -5.85 14.33
N ALA A 473 -2.44 -5.34 15.01
CA ALA A 473 -3.75 -5.17 14.43
C ALA A 473 -3.95 -3.85 13.66
N ARG A 474 -3.27 -2.77 14.09
CA ARG A 474 -3.32 -1.44 13.47
C ARG A 474 -2.04 -0.69 13.79
N ARG A 475 -1.40 -0.07 12.78
CA ARG A 475 -0.23 0.79 12.99
C ARG A 475 -0.63 2.03 13.80
N GLY A 476 0.19 2.41 14.78
CA GLY A 476 -0.06 3.56 15.63
C GLY A 476 1.05 4.61 15.63
N LEU A 477 0.92 5.61 16.51
CA LEU A 477 1.81 6.76 16.67
C LEU A 477 2.24 7.01 18.12
N ARG A 478 1.96 6.07 19.03
CA ARG A 478 2.30 6.24 20.45
C ARG A 478 3.82 6.45 20.58
N LYS A 479 4.21 7.51 21.30
CA LYS A 479 5.60 7.95 21.54
C LYS A 479 6.33 8.47 20.29
N CYS A 480 5.65 8.69 19.16
CA CYS A 480 6.23 9.42 18.03
C CYS A 480 6.26 10.93 18.31
N ASP A 481 7.28 11.63 17.82
CA ASP A 481 7.30 13.09 17.79
C ASP A 481 6.40 13.60 16.65
N LEU A 482 5.12 13.86 16.97
CA LEU A 482 4.12 14.27 15.99
C LEU A 482 4.47 15.62 15.34
N GLY A 483 5.05 16.54 16.11
CA GLY A 483 5.47 17.85 15.62
C GLY A 483 6.57 17.74 14.59
N HIS A 484 7.61 16.94 14.87
CA HIS A 484 8.68 16.66 13.91
C HIS A 484 8.17 15.91 12.67
N LEU A 485 7.16 15.05 12.83
CA LEU A 485 6.54 14.34 11.72
C LEU A 485 5.56 15.18 10.90
N GLY A 486 5.22 16.41 11.31
CA GLY A 486 4.20 17.23 10.65
C GLY A 486 2.78 16.66 10.75
N ILE A 487 2.50 15.87 11.79
CA ILE A 487 1.22 15.19 12.04
C ILE A 487 0.50 15.91 13.20
N PRO A 488 -0.82 16.13 13.14
CA PRO A 488 -1.55 16.73 14.26
C PRO A 488 -1.57 15.83 15.49
N THR A 489 -1.75 16.41 16.67
CA THR A 489 -2.09 15.61 17.86
C THR A 489 -3.51 15.02 17.74
N ALA A 490 -3.84 14.02 18.57
CA ALA A 490 -5.20 13.49 18.62
C ALA A 490 -6.23 14.60 18.92
N GLU A 491 -5.88 15.52 19.83
CA GLU A 491 -6.69 16.68 20.20
C GLU A 491 -6.92 17.62 19.01
N GLU A 492 -5.84 18.01 18.32
CA GLU A 492 -5.91 18.87 17.14
C GLU A 492 -6.72 18.23 16.02
N TYR A 493 -6.56 16.92 15.80
CA TYR A 493 -7.34 16.20 14.80
C TYR A 493 -8.83 16.14 15.16
N CYS A 494 -9.17 15.91 16.44
CA CYS A 494 -10.55 15.97 16.90
C CYS A 494 -11.15 17.36 16.71
N GLN A 495 -10.38 18.42 16.99
CA GLN A 495 -10.79 19.80 16.76
C GLN A 495 -11.03 20.10 15.27
N MET A 496 -10.17 19.60 14.36
CA MET A 496 -10.41 19.72 12.91
C MET A 496 -11.75 19.11 12.51
N TYR A 497 -12.02 17.88 12.98
CA TYR A 497 -13.30 17.20 12.71
C TYR A 497 -14.50 17.98 13.30
N CYS A 498 -14.40 18.41 14.56
CA CYS A 498 -15.47 19.15 15.24
C CYS A 498 -15.76 20.49 14.54
N GLY A 499 -14.73 21.18 14.07
CA GLY A 499 -14.85 22.39 13.26
C GLY A 499 -15.60 22.17 11.95
N HIS A 500 -15.36 21.05 11.25
CA HIS A 500 -16.11 20.68 10.05
C HIS A 500 -17.58 20.32 10.33
N MET A 501 -17.85 19.70 11.48
CA MET A 501 -19.21 19.36 11.92
C MET A 501 -19.98 20.55 12.49
N GLY A 502 -19.31 21.66 12.82
CA GLY A 502 -19.91 22.79 13.51
C GLY A 502 -20.38 22.44 14.94
N VAL A 503 -19.67 21.53 15.60
CA VAL A 503 -19.97 21.10 16.98
C VAL A 503 -18.79 21.36 17.89
N GLU A 504 -19.05 21.48 19.19
CA GLU A 504 -17.99 21.54 20.19
C GLU A 504 -17.40 20.15 20.47
N HIS A 505 -16.19 20.14 21.01
CA HIS A 505 -15.55 18.92 21.47
C HIS A 505 -16.37 18.32 22.64
N PRO A 506 -16.68 17.01 22.62
CA PRO A 506 -17.50 16.42 23.66
C PRO A 506 -16.76 16.40 25.01
N GLU A 507 -17.39 16.87 26.08
CA GLU A 507 -16.77 16.87 27.41
C GLU A 507 -16.42 15.45 27.90
N ASN A 508 -17.21 14.46 27.53
CA ASN A 508 -17.02 13.05 27.88
C ASN A 508 -16.20 12.28 26.82
N TRP A 509 -15.22 12.94 26.20
CA TRP A 509 -14.41 12.35 25.12
C TRP A 509 -13.71 11.05 25.53
N ASP A 510 -13.25 10.97 26.77
CA ASP A 510 -12.57 9.80 27.31
C ASP A 510 -13.50 8.58 27.40
N PHE A 511 -14.81 8.76 27.59
CA PHE A 511 -15.78 7.66 27.47
C PHE A 511 -15.74 7.02 26.07
N TYR A 512 -15.73 7.83 25.02
CA TYR A 512 -15.74 7.31 23.64
C TYR A 512 -14.44 6.57 23.31
N LEU A 513 -13.29 7.05 23.81
CA LEU A 513 -12.01 6.36 23.67
C LEU A 513 -12.00 5.04 24.46
N ALA A 514 -12.48 5.05 25.71
CA ALA A 514 -12.61 3.83 26.51
C ALA A 514 -13.49 2.78 25.80
N PHE A 515 -14.63 3.20 25.26
CA PHE A 515 -15.51 2.34 24.49
C PHE A 515 -14.87 1.82 23.20
N ALA A 516 -14.13 2.66 22.45
CA ALA A 516 -13.44 2.25 21.24
C ALA A 516 -12.37 1.18 21.52
N PHE A 517 -11.56 1.37 22.56
CA PHE A 517 -10.54 0.40 22.95
C PHE A 517 -11.15 -0.87 23.56
N PHE A 518 -12.24 -0.78 24.32
CA PHE A 518 -13.01 -1.96 24.77
C PHE A 518 -13.40 -2.86 23.59
N ARG A 519 -13.97 -2.28 22.53
CA ARG A 519 -14.32 -3.03 21.30
C ARG A 519 -13.09 -3.68 20.66
N LEU A 520 -11.97 -2.96 20.60
CA LEU A 520 -10.72 -3.49 20.05
C LEU A 520 -10.17 -4.66 20.87
N ALA A 521 -10.17 -4.58 22.21
CA ALA A 521 -9.75 -5.67 23.09
C ALA A 521 -10.57 -6.96 22.83
N VAL A 522 -11.90 -6.84 22.73
CA VAL A 522 -12.78 -7.98 22.42
C VAL A 522 -12.47 -8.58 21.05
N MET A 523 -12.26 -7.74 20.02
CA MET A 523 -11.88 -8.22 18.68
C MET A 523 -10.54 -8.96 18.67
N LEU A 524 -9.55 -8.47 19.43
CA LEU A 524 -8.23 -9.11 19.55
C LEU A 524 -8.34 -10.45 20.26
N GLN A 525 -9.09 -10.54 21.36
CA GLN A 525 -9.30 -11.84 22.00
C GLN A 525 -9.98 -12.85 21.07
N GLY A 526 -10.97 -12.43 20.28
CA GLY A 526 -11.61 -13.30 19.29
C GLY A 526 -10.73 -13.70 18.11
N ARG A 527 -9.70 -12.92 17.78
CA ARG A 527 -8.65 -13.34 16.83
C ARG A 527 -7.73 -14.37 17.48
N HIS A 528 -7.31 -14.13 18.72
CA HIS A 528 -6.47 -15.07 19.46
C HIS A 528 -7.16 -16.44 19.63
N GLN A 529 -8.44 -16.47 20.00
CA GLN A 529 -9.22 -17.72 20.12
C GLN A 529 -9.23 -18.52 18.81
N ARG A 530 -9.38 -17.85 17.66
CA ARG A 530 -9.36 -18.51 16.34
C ARG A 530 -7.97 -19.05 16.00
N SER A 531 -6.92 -18.31 16.32
CA SER A 531 -5.53 -18.78 16.18
C SER A 531 -5.31 -20.07 16.98
N LEU A 532 -5.76 -20.12 18.25
CA LEU A 532 -5.66 -21.33 19.08
C LEU A 532 -6.42 -22.53 18.50
N ALA A 533 -7.54 -22.29 17.82
CA ALA A 533 -8.33 -23.34 17.17
C ALA A 533 -7.71 -23.87 15.85
N GLY A 534 -6.43 -23.57 15.58
CA GLY A 534 -5.77 -23.94 14.32
C GLY A 534 -6.30 -23.17 13.11
N ARG A 535 -6.93 -22.01 13.35
CA ARG A 535 -7.42 -21.08 12.30
C ARG A 535 -6.63 -19.76 12.36
N PRO A 536 -5.30 -19.78 12.15
CA PRO A 536 -4.48 -18.57 12.19
C PRO A 536 -4.94 -17.60 11.09
N ALA A 537 -5.03 -16.32 11.45
CA ALA A 537 -5.34 -15.24 10.52
C ALA A 537 -4.15 -14.27 10.46
N PRO A 538 -3.78 -13.71 9.29
CA PRO A 538 -2.71 -12.72 9.22
C PRO A 538 -2.99 -11.53 10.16
N GLY A 539 -2.05 -11.23 11.06
CA GLY A 539 -2.30 -10.31 12.18
C GLY A 539 -2.75 -11.02 13.46
N ASP A 540 -2.34 -12.28 13.65
CA ASP A 540 -2.48 -13.01 14.91
C ASP A 540 -2.13 -12.08 16.07
N SER A 541 -3.16 -11.81 16.87
CA SER A 541 -3.01 -11.02 18.08
C SER A 541 -2.58 -11.96 19.19
N SER A 542 -1.56 -11.54 19.94
CA SER A 542 -1.21 -12.24 21.15
C SER A 542 -2.22 -11.89 22.26
N PRO A 543 -2.35 -12.72 23.32
CA PRO A 543 -3.12 -12.37 24.51
C PRO A 543 -2.73 -10.98 25.05
N GLU A 544 -1.43 -10.68 25.03
CA GLU A 544 -0.86 -9.43 25.52
C GLU A 544 -1.35 -8.21 24.74
N ASP A 545 -1.64 -8.33 23.43
CA ASP A 545 -2.23 -7.26 22.64
C ASP A 545 -3.64 -6.91 23.13
N ALA A 546 -4.45 -7.92 23.46
CA ALA A 546 -5.80 -7.74 23.98
C ALA A 546 -5.79 -7.13 25.39
N GLU A 547 -4.91 -7.62 26.27
CA GLU A 547 -4.70 -7.07 27.62
C GLU A 547 -4.22 -5.62 27.58
N PHE A 548 -3.22 -5.32 26.75
CA PHE A 548 -2.68 -3.97 26.59
C PHE A 548 -3.76 -2.97 26.17
N VAL A 549 -4.58 -3.33 25.19
CA VAL A 549 -5.68 -2.48 24.72
C VAL A 549 -6.78 -2.36 25.77
N ALA A 550 -7.08 -3.42 26.52
CA ALA A 550 -8.06 -3.37 27.59
C ALA A 550 -7.61 -2.46 28.74
N GLU A 551 -6.34 -2.51 29.14
CA GLU A 551 -5.80 -1.60 30.15
C GLU A 551 -5.81 -0.15 29.66
N LEU A 552 -5.48 0.10 28.38
CA LEU A 552 -5.61 1.44 27.80
C LEU A 552 -7.06 1.94 27.82
N ALA A 553 -8.04 1.07 27.51
CA ALA A 553 -9.46 1.41 27.64
C ALA A 553 -9.82 1.78 29.08
N TRP A 554 -9.31 1.03 30.06
CA TRP A 554 -9.55 1.28 31.47
C TRP A 554 -8.87 2.58 31.96
N GLU A 555 -7.69 2.92 31.47
CA GLU A 555 -7.03 4.22 31.75
C GLU A 555 -7.92 5.40 31.32
N PHE A 556 -8.57 5.32 30.16
CA PHE A 556 -9.53 6.34 29.71
C PHE A 556 -10.80 6.36 30.57
N ALA A 557 -11.33 5.20 30.95
CA ALA A 557 -12.48 5.12 31.87
C ALA A 557 -12.17 5.77 33.24
N ILE A 558 -10.94 5.59 33.75
CA ILE A 558 -10.50 6.24 34.99
C ILE A 558 -10.48 7.77 34.84
N LYS A 559 -9.91 8.30 33.74
CA LYS A 559 -9.87 9.74 33.47
C LYS A 559 -11.27 10.35 33.41
N GLU A 560 -12.18 9.68 32.72
CA GLU A 560 -13.59 10.08 32.67
C GLU A 560 -14.23 10.06 34.07
N GLY A 561 -13.95 9.03 34.87
CA GLY A 561 -14.42 8.96 36.27
C GLY A 561 -13.93 10.14 37.13
N PHE A 562 -12.67 10.56 36.97
CA PHE A 562 -12.14 11.75 37.64
C PHE A 562 -12.84 13.04 37.18
N ARG A 563 -13.07 13.21 35.87
CA ARG A 563 -13.82 14.35 35.33
C ARG A 563 -15.23 14.44 35.93
N VAL A 564 -15.94 13.31 35.96
CA VAL A 564 -17.28 13.22 36.57
C VAL A 564 -17.22 13.59 38.05
N PHE A 565 -16.24 13.07 38.79
CA PHE A 565 -16.05 13.40 40.20
C PHE A 565 -15.78 14.90 40.43
N GLU A 566 -14.90 15.51 39.64
CA GLU A 566 -14.58 16.95 39.74
C GLU A 566 -15.77 17.85 39.40
N SER A 567 -16.67 17.40 38.52
CA SER A 567 -17.91 18.12 38.18
C SER A 567 -18.97 18.10 39.28
N LEU A 568 -18.85 17.20 40.28
CA LEU A 568 -19.76 17.14 41.42
C LEU A 568 -19.40 18.24 42.43
N THR A 569 -20.11 19.39 42.38
CA THR A 569 -20.03 20.43 43.42
C THR A 569 -20.18 19.85 44.84
N PRO A 570 -19.48 20.38 45.88
CA PRO A 570 -19.48 19.84 47.25
C PRO A 570 -20.88 19.71 47.88
N THR A 571 -21.85 20.48 47.40
CA THR A 571 -23.24 20.50 47.90
C THR A 571 -24.03 19.22 47.54
N LYS A 572 -23.65 18.49 46.48
CA LYS A 572 -24.28 17.19 46.12
C LYS A 572 -23.72 16.02 46.92
N LEU A 573 -22.48 16.12 47.41
CA LEU A 573 -21.84 15.09 48.24
C LEU A 573 -22.43 15.03 49.67
N LEU A 574 -23.03 16.13 50.16
CA LEU A 574 -23.65 16.22 51.49
C LEU A 574 -25.17 15.96 51.50
N ALA A 575 -25.81 15.85 50.33
CA ALA A 575 -27.25 15.61 50.22
C ALA A 575 -27.64 14.12 50.26
N GLY A 576 -26.68 13.21 50.08
CA GLY A 576 -26.85 11.77 50.30
C GLY A 576 -26.31 11.38 51.68
N HIS A 577 -27.21 11.02 52.59
CA HIS A 577 -26.96 10.61 53.99
C HIS A 577 -26.95 11.73 55.05
N SER A 578 -28.07 12.45 55.15
CA SER A 578 -28.53 12.94 56.45
C SER A 578 -30.00 12.55 56.69
N SER A 579 -30.27 11.24 56.71
CA SER A 579 -31.44 10.73 57.45
C SER A 579 -31.02 10.53 58.90
N THR A 580 -31.21 11.58 59.70
CA THR A 580 -31.12 11.58 61.15
C THR A 580 -32.15 10.63 61.77
N TRP A 581 -31.62 9.63 62.52
CA TRP A 581 -32.05 9.10 63.82
C TRP A 581 -33.45 9.46 64.36
N ALA A 582 -34.19 8.41 64.78
CA ALA A 582 -34.80 8.21 66.12
C ALA A 582 -36.19 7.53 66.05
N GLY A 583 -36.34 6.41 66.76
CA GLY A 583 -37.60 5.67 66.94
C GLY A 583 -37.38 4.19 67.16
#